data_AF-A0A2K8T764-F1
#
_entry.id   AF-A0A2K8T764-F1
#
_cell.length_a   1.000
_cell.length_b   1.000
_cell.length_c   1.000
_cell.angle_alpha   90.00
_cell.angle_beta   90.00
_cell.angle_gamma   90.00
#
_symmetry.space_group_name_H-M   'P 1'
#
loop_
_entity.id
_entity.type
_entity.pdbx_description
1 polymer ?
#
loop_
_entity_poly.entity_id
_entity_poly.type
_entity_poly.pdbx_seq_one_letter_code
_entity_poly.pdbx_strand_id
1 'polypeptide(L)'
;MLRVECDRWNESASKLREEALKANHARTRERLMALYEICNGKSATKVGRETGRNPQTVMEWVHRYNLSGIKALLYQRTGGHPPFFPQK
;
A
#
# COMPACT_ATOMS: atom_id res chain seq x y z
N MET A 1 2.86 4.95 -17.80
CA MET A 1 3.44 5.59 -16.60
C MET A 1 2.56 5.24 -15.42
N LEU A 2 3.13 4.73 -14.31
CA LEU A 2 2.36 4.36 -13.13
C LEU A 2 1.80 5.62 -12.45
N ARG A 3 0.48 5.71 -12.26
CA ARG A 3 -0.20 6.85 -11.63
C ARG A 3 -1.13 6.36 -10.53
N VAL A 4 -1.13 7.06 -9.40
CA VAL A 4 -2.10 6.89 -8.33
C VAL A 4 -3.34 7.73 -8.66
N GLU A 5 -4.49 7.08 -8.79
CA GLU A 5 -5.76 7.71 -9.20
C GLU A 5 -6.52 8.29 -7.99
N CYS A 6 -5.95 9.27 -7.28
CA CYS A 6 -6.63 9.87 -6.11
C CYS A 6 -7.96 10.53 -6.47
N ASP A 7 -8.03 11.19 -7.64
CA ASP A 7 -9.21 11.90 -8.12
C ASP A 7 -10.42 10.97 -8.27
N ARG A 8 -10.18 9.70 -8.61
CA ARG A 8 -11.23 8.68 -8.75
C ARG A 8 -11.99 8.43 -7.44
N TRP A 9 -11.34 8.67 -6.31
CA TRP A 9 -11.89 8.46 -4.98
C TRP A 9 -12.27 9.76 -4.27
N ASN A 10 -12.21 10.90 -4.96
CA ASN A 10 -12.31 12.25 -4.36
C ASN A 10 -11.30 12.45 -3.22
N GLU A 11 -10.12 11.85 -3.33
CA GLU A 11 -9.04 11.92 -2.35
C GLU A 11 -7.87 12.76 -2.88
N SER A 12 -6.93 13.09 -2.00
CA SER A 12 -5.69 13.78 -2.35
C SER A 12 -4.47 13.02 -1.85
N ALA A 13 -3.29 13.35 -2.39
CA ALA A 13 -2.03 12.82 -1.85
C ALA A 13 -1.90 13.10 -0.34
N SER A 14 -2.32 14.29 0.11
CA SER A 14 -2.32 14.67 1.53
C SER A 14 -3.18 13.73 2.38
N LYS A 15 -4.30 13.24 1.84
CA LYS A 15 -5.17 12.28 2.53
C LYS A 15 -4.46 10.94 2.76
N LEU A 16 -3.71 10.45 1.76
CA LEU A 16 -2.90 9.23 1.92
C LEU A 16 -1.88 9.38 3.04
N ARG A 17 -1.21 10.54 3.13
CA ARG A 17 -0.28 10.84 4.22
C ARG A 17 -0.99 10.89 5.58
N GLU A 18 -2.15 11.55 5.67
CA GLU A 18 -2.93 11.63 6.90
C GLU A 18 -3.33 10.24 7.40
N GLU A 19 -3.87 9.39 6.51
CA GLU A 19 -4.25 8.02 6.86
C GLU A 19 -3.02 7.16 7.22
N ALA A 20 -1.87 7.39 6.58
CA ALA A 20 -0.63 6.70 6.93
C ALA A 20 -0.20 7.01 8.37
N LEU A 21 -0.31 8.28 8.78
CA LEU A 21 0.03 8.73 10.13
C LEU A 21 -0.94 8.19 11.19
N LYS A 22 -2.21 7.99 10.83
CA LYS A 22 -3.24 7.39 11.71
C LYS A 22 -3.22 5.86 11.71
N ALA A 23 -2.51 5.21 10.78
CA ALA A 23 -2.56 3.77 10.63
C ALA A 23 -1.89 3.04 11.80
N ASN A 24 -2.68 2.20 12.48
CA ASN A 24 -2.21 1.35 13.60
C ASN A 24 -1.14 0.33 13.18
N HIS A 25 -1.23 -0.20 11.95
CA HIS A 25 -0.33 -1.26 11.49
C HIS A 25 0.77 -0.73 10.57
N ALA A 26 2.03 -1.10 10.85
CA ALA A 26 3.20 -0.63 10.09
C ALA A 26 3.11 -0.91 8.59
N ARG A 27 2.62 -2.09 8.18
CA ARG A 27 2.41 -2.42 6.75
C ARG A 27 1.37 -1.53 6.07
N THR A 28 0.31 -1.13 6.77
CA THR A 28 -0.69 -0.20 6.22
C THR A 28 -0.04 1.18 6.00
N ARG A 29 0.68 1.66 7.01
CA ARG A 29 1.41 2.94 6.95
C ARG A 29 2.43 2.97 5.82
N GLU A 30 3.22 1.91 5.68
CA GLU A 30 4.21 1.74 4.61
C GLU A 30 3.56 1.87 3.22
N ARG A 31 2.47 1.14 2.98
CA ARG A 31 1.75 1.15 1.70
C ARG A 31 1.19 2.54 1.37
N LEU A 32 0.57 3.20 2.35
CA LEU A 32 0.00 4.53 2.16
C LEU A 32 1.09 5.57 1.87
N MET A 33 2.22 5.53 2.60
CA MET A 33 3.35 6.41 2.33
C MET A 33 3.96 6.15 0.95
N ALA A 34 4.05 4.88 0.51
CA ALA A 34 4.55 4.55 -0.83
C ALA A 34 3.72 5.21 -1.94
N LEU A 35 2.38 5.20 -1.82
CA LEU A 35 1.51 5.88 -2.79
C LEU A 35 1.63 7.40 -2.71
N TYR A 36 1.70 7.97 -1.50
CA TYR A 36 1.95 9.40 -1.31
C TYR A 36 3.24 9.85 -2.02
N GLU A 37 4.33 9.11 -1.86
CA GLU A 37 5.61 9.41 -2.52
C GLU A 37 5.50 9.35 -4.05
N ILE A 38 4.71 8.43 -4.60
CA ILE A 38 4.44 8.34 -6.05
C ILE A 38 3.60 9.51 -6.54
N CYS A 39 2.59 9.95 -5.77
CA CYS A 39 1.85 11.18 -6.07
C CYS A 39 2.77 12.41 -6.13
N ASN A 40 3.83 12.44 -5.32
CA ASN A 40 4.84 13.50 -5.31
C ASN A 40 5.95 13.31 -6.36
N GLY A 41 5.77 12.39 -7.31
CA GLY A 41 6.65 12.23 -8.48
C GLY A 41 7.76 11.20 -8.32
N LYS A 42 7.84 10.45 -7.21
CA LYS A 42 8.76 9.31 -7.15
C LYS A 42 8.26 8.15 -8.01
N SER A 43 9.20 7.41 -8.61
CA SER A 43 8.88 6.16 -9.30
C SER A 43 8.74 5.00 -8.32
N ALA A 44 7.97 3.96 -8.70
CA ALA A 44 7.87 2.72 -7.91
C ALA A 44 9.25 2.07 -7.67
N THR A 45 10.19 2.20 -8.61
CA THR A 45 11.58 1.73 -8.45
C THR A 45 12.30 2.45 -7.33
N LYS A 46 12.19 3.79 -7.27
CA LYS A 46 12.82 4.61 -6.23
C LYS A 46 12.21 4.30 -4.86
N VAL A 47 10.88 4.24 -4.79
CA VAL A 47 10.15 3.90 -3.55
C VAL A 47 10.50 2.49 -3.08
N GLY A 48 10.54 1.51 -3.98
CA GLY A 48 10.93 0.14 -3.67
C GLY A 48 12.35 0.07 -3.07
N ARG A 49 13.31 0.77 -3.68
CA ARG A 49 14.70 0.84 -3.16
C ARG A 49 14.76 1.48 -1.76
N GLU A 50 14.06 2.58 -1.53
CA GLU A 50 14.06 3.31 -0.25
C GLU A 50 13.35 2.51 0.87
N THR A 51 12.38 1.68 0.53
CA THR A 51 11.59 0.88 1.49
C THR A 51 12.06 -0.57 1.63
N GLY A 52 13.06 -1.00 0.85
CA GLY A 52 13.49 -2.40 0.80
C GLY A 52 12.45 -3.35 0.17
N ARG A 53 11.58 -2.82 -0.69
CA ARG A 53 10.53 -3.56 -1.38
C ARG A 53 10.87 -3.78 -2.85
N ASN A 54 10.39 -4.90 -3.39
CA ASN A 54 10.42 -5.12 -4.83
C ASN A 54 9.55 -4.04 -5.51
N PRO A 55 10.04 -3.34 -6.56
CA PRO A 55 9.25 -2.37 -7.31
C PRO A 55 7.90 -2.92 -7.80
N GLN A 56 7.83 -4.20 -8.16
CA GLN A 56 6.59 -4.88 -8.56
C GLN A 56 5.55 -4.89 -7.44
N THR A 57 5.98 -5.07 -6.18
CA THR A 57 5.09 -5.02 -5.02
C THR A 57 4.51 -3.62 -4.82
N VAL A 58 5.31 -2.58 -5.06
CA VAL A 58 4.84 -1.18 -5.00
C VAL A 58 3.84 -0.91 -6.13
N MET A 59 4.10 -1.38 -7.35
CA MET A 59 3.16 -1.29 -8.47
C MET A 59 1.84 -1.98 -8.15
N GLU A 60 1.89 -3.17 -7.53
CA GLU A 60 0.70 -3.89 -7.11
C GLU A 60 -0.13 -3.13 -6.06
N TRP A 61 0.52 -2.39 -5.16
CA TRP A 61 -0.20 -1.51 -4.23
C TRP A 61 -0.94 -0.38 -4.96
N VAL A 62 -0.30 0.24 -5.95
CA VAL A 62 -0.95 1.27 -6.78
C VAL A 62 -2.14 0.69 -7.55
N HIS A 63 -1.97 -0.48 -8.19
CA HIS A 63 -3.07 -1.14 -8.89
C HIS A 63 -4.24 -1.46 -7.98
N ARG A 64 -3.98 -2.00 -6.79
CA ARG A 64 -5.03 -2.30 -5.80
C ARG A 64 -5.76 -1.05 -5.31
N TYR A 65 -5.03 0.04 -5.11
CA TYR A 65 -5.65 1.32 -4.74
C TYR A 65 -6.51 1.89 -5.88
N ASN A 66 -6.02 1.88 -7.12
CA ASN A 66 -6.81 2.37 -8.26
C ASN A 66 -8.10 1.54 -8.46
N LEU A 67 -8.09 0.25 -8.10
CA LEU A 67 -9.27 -0.61 -8.17
C LEU A 67 -10.25 -0.43 -7.01
N SER A 68 -9.76 -0.31 -5.77
CA SER A 68 -10.60 -0.47 -4.56
C SER A 68 -10.36 0.58 -3.46
N GLY A 69 -9.57 1.63 -3.73
CA GLY A 69 -9.28 2.73 -2.82
C GLY A 69 -8.42 2.35 -1.61
N ILE A 70 -8.41 3.20 -0.57
CA ILE A 70 -7.58 3.05 0.64
C ILE A 70 -7.78 1.70 1.34
N LYS A 71 -9.00 1.16 1.33
CA LYS A 71 -9.32 -0.13 1.98
C LYS A 71 -8.43 -1.27 1.49
N ALA A 72 -7.99 -1.23 0.22
CA ALA A 72 -7.15 -2.24 -0.38
C ALA A 72 -5.71 -2.29 0.18
N LEU A 73 -5.29 -1.21 0.85
CA LEU A 73 -3.97 -1.05 1.43
C LEU A 73 -3.91 -1.47 2.89
N LEU A 74 -5.07 -1.60 3.54
CA LEU A 74 -5.16 -2.05 4.92
C LEU A 74 -4.53 -3.44 5.08
N TYR A 75 -3.69 -3.57 6.10
CA TYR A 75 -3.18 -4.88 6.48
C TYR A 75 -4.34 -5.75 6.98
N GLN A 76 -4.56 -6.86 6.30
CA GLN A 76 -5.41 -7.94 6.76
C GLN A 76 -4.50 -9.11 7.13
N ARG A 77 -4.65 -9.63 8.36
CA ARG A 77 -4.00 -10.86 8.76
C ARG A 77 -4.72 -12.01 8.06
N THR A 78 -4.21 -12.41 6.91
CA THR A 78 -4.55 -13.72 6.34
C THR A 78 -3.92 -14.76 7.25
N GLY A 79 -4.75 -15.48 8.01
CA GLY A 79 -4.28 -16.58 8.85
C GLY A 79 -3.35 -17.49 8.07
N GLY A 80 -2.27 -17.97 8.73
CA GLY A 80 -1.37 -18.91 8.10
C GLY A 80 -2.10 -20.19 7.69
N HIS A 81 -1.47 -20.98 6.83
CA HIS A 81 -1.99 -22.32 6.55
C HIS A 81 -2.16 -23.06 7.88
N PRO A 82 -3.35 -23.64 8.17
CA PRO A 82 -3.50 -24.48 9.34
C PRO A 82 -2.46 -25.59 9.28
N PRO A 83 -1.92 -26.04 10.43
CA PRO A 83 -0.96 -27.13 10.44
C PRO A 83 -1.56 -28.35 9.74
N PHE A 84 -0.77 -29.01 8.89
CA PHE A 84 -1.22 -30.15 8.10
C PHE A 84 -1.74 -31.31 8.97
N PHE A 85 -1.25 -31.40 10.22
CA PHE A 85 -1.82 -32.26 11.26
C PHE A 85 -2.19 -31.42 12.49
N PRO A 86 -3.42 -31.54 13.02
CA PRO A 86 -3.75 -30.99 14.34
C PRO A 86 -2.94 -31.73 15.41
N GLN A 87 -2.21 -30.99 16.24
CA GLN A 87 -1.62 -31.57 17.45
C GLN A 87 -2.76 -31.97 18.40
N LYS A 88 -2.78 -33.23 18.84
CA LYS A 88 -3.71 -33.76 19.83
C LYS A 88 -3.35 -33.28 21.22
#